data_AF-A0A662ZYZ9-F1
#
_entry.id   AF-A0A662ZYZ9-F1
#
_cell.length_a   1.000
_cell.length_b   1.000
_cell.length_c   1.000
_cell.angle_alpha   90.00
_cell.angle_beta   90.00
_cell.angle_gamma   90.00
#
_symmetry.space_group_name_H-M   'P 1'
#
loop_
_entity.id
_entity.type
_entity.pdbx_description
1 polymer ?
#
loop_
_entity_poly.entity_id
_entity_poly.type
_entity_poly.pdbx_seq_one_letter_code
_entity_poly.pdbx_strand_id
1 'polypeptide(L)'
;MVAIYELGVKEVMVVAHSDCGACHMNSNEMIEHMKARGIKQETIDMIRFCGVDFGAWLDGFEDTEKSVKGTVRAIMEHPLIPEDIIVRGFIIDSVTGELTKV
;
A
#
# COMPACT_ATOMS: atom_id res chain seq x y z
N MET A 1 -15.66 7.15 -0.08
CA MET A 1 -16.90 7.61 0.59
C MET A 1 -17.52 8.82 -0.12
N VAL A 2 -16.88 9.99 -0.15
CA VAL A 2 -17.41 11.18 -0.87
C VAL A 2 -17.81 10.85 -2.32
N ALA A 3 -16.95 10.16 -3.05
CA ALA A 3 -17.24 9.75 -4.43
C ALA A 3 -18.52 8.92 -4.58
N ILE A 4 -18.85 8.07 -3.61
CA ILE A 4 -20.03 7.20 -3.66
C ILE A 4 -21.30 8.00 -3.35
N TYR A 5 -21.29 8.76 -2.26
CA TYR A 5 -22.50 9.44 -1.77
C TYR A 5 -22.79 10.77 -2.49
N GLU A 6 -21.77 11.55 -2.81
CA GLU A 6 -21.93 12.89 -3.40
C GLU A 6 -21.81 12.88 -4.92
N LEU A 7 -21.00 11.97 -5.47
CA LEU A 7 -20.72 11.91 -6.91
C LEU A 7 -21.40 10.73 -7.62
N GLY A 8 -22.14 9.90 -6.87
CA GLY A 8 -22.90 8.78 -7.42
C GLY A 8 -22.04 7.65 -8.00
N VAL A 9 -20.77 7.51 -7.59
CA VAL A 9 -19.90 6.42 -8.04
C VAL A 9 -20.49 5.07 -7.62
N LYS A 10 -20.55 4.14 -8.58
CA LYS A 10 -21.03 2.77 -8.39
C LYS A 10 -19.96 1.70 -8.45
N GLU A 11 -18.76 2.07 -8.91
CA GLU A 11 -17.65 1.14 -9.08
C GLU A 11 -16.33 1.77 -8.65
N VAL A 12 -15.52 0.99 -7.92
CA VAL A 12 -14.21 1.37 -7.43
C VAL A 12 -13.18 0.37 -7.95
N MET A 13 -12.13 0.90 -8.58
CA MET A 13 -11.00 0.10 -9.06
C MET A 13 -9.79 0.37 -8.18
N VAL A 14 -9.23 -0.70 -7.60
CA VAL A 14 -7.94 -0.68 -6.90
C VAL A 14 -6.87 -1.15 -7.88
N VAL A 15 -5.94 -0.28 -8.23
CA VAL A 15 -4.89 -0.57 -9.23
C VAL A 15 -3.52 -0.40 -8.59
N ALA A 16 -2.77 -1.49 -8.49
CA ALA A 16 -1.34 -1.46 -8.18
C ALA A 16 -0.52 -1.66 -9.47
N HIS A 17 0.80 -1.48 -9.42
CA HIS A 17 1.67 -1.62 -10.60
C HIS A 17 2.73 -2.71 -10.40
N SER A 18 3.12 -3.39 -11.49
CA SER A 18 4.01 -4.57 -11.46
C SER A 18 5.43 -4.24 -10.99
N ASP A 19 5.96 -3.07 -11.34
CA ASP A 19 7.28 -2.61 -10.93
C ASP A 19 7.17 -1.55 -9.82
N CYS A 20 6.61 -1.94 -8.68
CA CYS A 20 6.61 -1.04 -7.53
C CYS A 20 7.98 -1.10 -6.84
N GLY A 21 8.73 0.00 -6.87
CA GLY A 21 10.00 0.11 -6.15
C GLY A 21 9.88 -0.16 -4.64
N ALA A 22 8.66 -0.13 -4.09
CA ALA A 22 8.36 -0.53 -2.72
C ALA A 22 8.28 -2.04 -2.50
N CYS A 23 8.05 -2.86 -3.53
CA CYS A 23 7.88 -4.32 -3.41
C CYS A 23 9.16 -5.04 -2.94
N HIS A 24 10.32 -4.42 -3.15
CA HIS A 24 11.64 -4.96 -2.76
C HIS A 24 12.28 -4.18 -1.61
N MET A 25 11.54 -3.32 -0.93
CA MET A 25 12.09 -2.53 0.17
C MET A 25 12.31 -3.42 1.40
N ASN A 26 13.58 -3.69 1.68
CA ASN A 26 14.01 -4.28 2.94
C ASN A 26 14.23 -3.15 3.96
N SER A 27 13.41 -3.14 5.03
CA SER A 27 13.51 -2.13 6.08
C SER A 27 14.91 -2.03 6.71
N ASN A 28 15.63 -3.15 6.86
CA ASN A 28 17.00 -3.14 7.40
C ASN A 28 18.00 -2.49 6.45
N GLU A 29 17.93 -2.80 5.15
CA GLU A 29 18.81 -2.19 4.14
C GLU A 29 18.56 -0.68 4.06
N MET A 30 17.30 -0.25 4.13
CA MET A 30 16.94 1.16 4.14
C MET A 30 17.46 1.89 5.39
N ILE A 31 17.37 1.25 6.56
CA ILE A 31 17.92 1.78 7.82
C ILE A 31 19.45 1.93 7.72
N GLU A 32 20.16 0.95 7.15
CA GLU A 32 21.61 1.05 6.97
C GLU A 32 21.98 2.16 5.97
N HIS A 33 21.21 2.36 4.89
CA HIS A 33 21.38 3.50 4.00
C HIS A 33 21.14 4.85 4.70
N MET A 34 20.16 4.95 5.60
CA MET A 34 19.91 6.16 6.40
C MET A 34 21.10 6.45 7.34
N LYS A 35 21.65 5.43 7.99
CA LYS A 35 22.84 5.56 8.84
C LYS A 35 24.07 6.01 8.06
N ALA A 36 24.30 5.41 6.89
CA ALA A 36 25.41 5.78 6.01
C ALA A 36 25.34 7.25 5.55
N ARG A 37 24.13 7.84 5.53
CA ARG A 37 23.90 9.26 5.23
C ARG A 37 23.89 10.17 6.46
N GLY A 38 24.24 9.65 7.64
CA GLY A 38 24.45 10.44 8.86
C GLY A 38 23.27 10.47 9.85
N ILE A 39 22.22 9.68 9.64
CA ILE A 39 21.16 9.52 10.64
C ILE A 39 21.70 8.68 11.80
N LYS A 40 21.66 9.22 13.02
CA LYS A 40 22.11 8.53 14.23
C LYS A 40 21.12 7.42 14.63
N GLN A 41 21.65 6.33 15.17
CA GLN A 41 20.84 5.24 15.74
C GLN A 41 19.85 5.76 16.79
N GLU A 42 20.27 6.73 17.62
CA GLU A 42 19.45 7.40 18.63
C GLU A 42 18.13 7.97 18.07
N THR A 43 18.16 8.51 16.84
CA THR A 43 16.96 9.04 16.18
C THR A 43 16.00 7.93 15.79
N ILE A 44 16.53 6.80 15.30
CA ILE A 44 15.73 5.63 14.91
C ILE A 44 15.09 4.97 16.14
N ASP A 45 15.85 4.88 17.23
CA ASP A 45 15.36 4.33 18.49
C ASP A 45 14.26 5.20 19.12
N MET A 46 14.39 6.53 19.00
CA MET A 46 13.35 7.47 19.45
C MET A 46 12.03 7.26 18.68
N ILE A 47 12.09 7.09 17.36
CA ILE A 47 10.89 6.86 16.54
C ILE A 47 10.19 5.56 16.94
N ARG A 48 10.97 4.48 17.17
CA ARG A 48 10.44 3.20 17.68
C ARG A 48 9.82 3.37 19.07
N PHE A 49 10.47 4.14 19.94
CA PHE A 49 9.98 4.43 21.29
C PHE A 49 8.65 5.22 21.29
N CYS A 50 8.42 6.07 20.27
CA CYS A 50 7.14 6.76 20.08
C CYS A 50 6.00 5.84 19.58
N GLY A 51 6.23 4.53 19.48
CA GLY A 51 5.22 3.54 19.07
C GLY A 51 5.06 3.42 17.56
N VAL A 52 5.95 4.02 16.77
CA VAL A 52 5.99 3.79 15.33
C VAL A 52 6.73 2.49 15.08
N ASP A 53 6.03 1.50 14.51
CA ASP A 53 6.69 0.31 13.97
C ASP A 53 7.45 0.69 12.70
N PHE A 54 8.66 1.17 12.89
CA PHE A 54 9.52 1.66 11.82
C PHE A 54 9.94 0.55 10.86
N GLY A 55 9.94 -0.72 11.33
CA GLY A 55 10.17 -1.88 10.47
C GLY A 55 9.00 -2.06 9.52
N ALA A 56 7.79 -2.22 10.05
CA ALA A 56 6.57 -2.38 9.25
C ALA A 56 6.26 -1.16 8.36
N TRP A 57 6.68 0.04 8.76
CA TRP A 57 6.49 1.26 7.97
C TRP A 57 7.46 1.35 6.78
N LEU A 58 8.67 0.81 6.91
CA LEU A 58 9.70 0.81 5.86
C LEU A 58 9.73 -0.48 5.04
N ASP A 59 9.16 -1.56 5.58
CA ASP A 59 9.02 -2.81 4.85
C ASP A 59 8.05 -2.60 3.69
N GLY A 60 8.50 -3.06 2.54
CA GLY A 60 7.65 -3.19 1.37
C GLY A 60 6.46 -4.12 1.60
N PHE A 61 5.65 -4.26 0.56
CA PHE A 61 4.72 -5.39 0.47
C PHE A 61 5.40 -6.52 -0.31
N GLU A 62 5.42 -7.73 0.26
CA GLU A 62 6.03 -8.90 -0.39
C GLU A 62 5.27 -9.36 -1.65
N ASP A 63 3.97 -9.04 -1.74
CA ASP A 63 3.09 -9.55 -2.78
C ASP A 63 2.06 -8.47 -3.17
N THR A 64 2.25 -7.88 -4.35
CA THR A 64 1.36 -6.88 -4.94
C THR A 64 -0.07 -7.37 -5.06
N GLU A 65 -0.27 -8.63 -5.43
CA GLU A 65 -1.59 -9.23 -5.58
C GLU A 65 -2.29 -9.36 -4.22
N LYS A 66 -1.58 -9.83 -3.18
CA LYS A 66 -2.10 -9.82 -1.80
C LYS A 66 -2.45 -8.42 -1.33
N SER A 67 -1.62 -7.42 -1.63
CA SER A 67 -1.85 -6.03 -1.25
C SER A 67 -3.13 -5.48 -1.88
N VAL A 68 -3.32 -5.70 -3.18
CA VAL A 68 -4.55 -5.31 -3.89
C VAL A 68 -5.76 -6.04 -3.32
N LYS A 69 -5.69 -7.37 -3.14
CA LYS A 69 -6.78 -8.16 -2.55
C LYS A 69 -7.14 -7.71 -1.14
N GLY A 70 -6.14 -7.41 -0.31
CA GLY A 70 -6.32 -6.87 1.03
C GLY A 70 -7.02 -5.51 1.02
N THR A 71 -6.62 -4.63 0.11
CA THR A 71 -7.26 -3.31 -0.05
C THR A 71 -8.70 -3.43 -0.56
N VAL A 72 -8.94 -4.26 -1.57
CA VAL A 72 -10.30 -4.56 -2.08
C VAL A 72 -11.18 -5.07 -0.95
N ARG A 73 -10.68 -6.02 -0.16
CA ARG A 73 -11.39 -6.55 1.02
C ARG A 73 -11.66 -5.46 2.05
N ALA A 74 -10.68 -4.64 2.39
CA ALA A 74 -10.83 -3.56 3.36
C ALA A 74 -11.90 -2.54 2.94
N ILE A 75 -12.01 -2.24 1.63
CA ILE A 75 -13.07 -1.37 1.10
C ILE A 75 -14.43 -2.06 1.19
N MET A 76 -14.54 -3.33 0.78
CA MET A 76 -15.81 -4.07 0.81
C MET A 76 -16.34 -4.32 2.23
N GLU A 77 -15.45 -4.56 3.20
CA GLU A 77 -15.82 -4.78 4.61
C GLU A 77 -16.01 -3.47 5.38
N HIS A 78 -15.76 -2.31 4.75
CA HIS A 78 -15.86 -1.03 5.43
C HIS A 78 -17.32 -0.68 5.73
N PRO A 79 -17.70 -0.37 6.99
CA PRO A 79 -19.10 -0.23 7.42
C PRO A 79 -19.88 0.92 6.76
N LEU A 80 -19.16 1.85 6.10
CA LEU A 80 -19.74 2.99 5.38
C LEU A 80 -19.79 2.79 3.86
N ILE A 81 -19.39 1.62 3.36
CA ILE A 81 -19.50 1.26 1.94
C ILE A 81 -20.75 0.41 1.76
N PRO A 82 -21.74 0.86 0.96
CA PRO A 82 -22.96 0.10 0.76
C PRO A 82 -22.74 -1.10 -0.17
N GLU A 83 -23.58 -2.14 -0.01
CA GLU A 83 -23.44 -3.42 -0.71
C GLU A 83 -23.63 -3.33 -2.23
N ASP A 84 -24.22 -2.25 -2.74
CA ASP A 84 -24.43 -2.02 -4.18
C ASP A 84 -23.17 -1.51 -4.90
N ILE A 85 -22.07 -1.26 -4.18
CA ILE A 85 -20.81 -0.79 -4.77
C ILE A 85 -19.94 -1.96 -5.19
N ILE A 86 -19.55 -1.95 -6.46
CA ILE A 86 -18.64 -2.94 -7.03
C ILE A 86 -17.20 -2.50 -6.77
N VAL A 87 -16.39 -3.36 -6.15
CA VAL A 87 -14.96 -3.12 -5.95
C VAL A 87 -14.16 -4.18 -6.69
N ARG A 88 -13.18 -3.76 -7.50
CA ARG A 88 -12.33 -4.67 -8.29
C ARG A 88 -10.86 -4.35 -8.12
N GLY A 89 -10.02 -5.38 -8.10
CA GLY A 89 -8.57 -5.26 -8.02
C GLY A 89 -7.90 -5.51 -9.37
N PHE A 90 -6.86 -4.74 -9.67
CA PHE A 90 -6.02 -4.89 -10.85
C PHE A 90 -4.55 -4.64 -10.54
N ILE A 91 -3.70 -5.23 -11.36
CA ILE A 91 -2.28 -4.90 -11.48
C ILE A 91 -2.05 -4.38 -12.90
N ILE A 92 -1.52 -3.17 -13.01
CA ILE A 92 -1.07 -2.59 -14.28
C ILE A 92 0.41 -2.92 -14.51
N ASP A 93 0.75 -3.36 -15.71
CA ASP A 93 2.15 -3.49 -16.11
C ASP A 93 2.77 -2.11 -16.30
N SER A 94 3.84 -1.80 -15.55
CA SER A 94 4.48 -0.48 -15.58
C SER A 94 5.13 -0.13 -16.94
N VAL A 95 5.38 -1.12 -17.80
CA VAL A 95 6.07 -0.96 -19.08
C VAL A 95 5.08 -0.96 -20.24
N THR A 96 4.16 -1.93 -20.27
CA THR A 96 3.21 -2.13 -21.37
C THR A 96 1.88 -1.42 -21.14
N GLY A 97 1.53 -1.11 -19.88
CA GLY A 97 0.22 -0.60 -19.49
C GLY A 97 -0.88 -1.66 -19.46
N GLU A 98 -0.55 -2.93 -19.65
CA GLU A 98 -1.53 -4.03 -19.61
C GLU A 98 -2.15 -4.17 -18.21
N LEU A 99 -3.48 -4.26 -18.15
CA LEU A 99 -4.22 -4.42 -16.89
C LEU A 99 -4.62 -5.87 -16.69
N THR A 100 -4.07 -6.49 -15.63
CA THR A 100 -4.42 -7.84 -15.20
C THR A 100 -5.33 -7.76 -13.98
N LYS A 101 -6.47 -8.45 -14.01
CA LYS A 101 -7.36 -8.55 -12.85
C LYS A 101 -6.78 -9.49 -11.79
N VAL A 102 -6.90 -9.12 -10.53
CA VAL A 102 -6.51 -9.93 -9.36
C VAL A 102 -7.71 -10.30 -8.48
#